data_AF-A0A956H682-F1
#
_entry.id   AF-A0A956H682-F1
#
_cell.length_a   1.000
_cell.length_b   1.000
_cell.length_c   1.000
_cell.angle_alpha   90.00
_cell.angle_beta   90.00
_cell.angle_gamma   90.00
#
_symmetry.space_group_name_H-M   'P 1'
#
loop_
_entity.id
_entity.type
_entity.pdbx_description
1 polymer ?
#
loop_
_entity_poly.entity_id
_entity_poly.type
_entity_poly.pdbx_seq_one_letter_code
_entity_poly.pdbx_strand_id
1 'polypeptide(L)'
;MTAFESQHLPVVGKAAFPLGLACNYGIDSDGVRAAVDAGVNYFFWPGARCKPALEGVKQALAADRERFILAAGTGGPFGFSYRSRVESLLRQFAIDYIDVFQMFWLGVTSWDNRSVMDALLELREQGKIRAIGVTIHDRKRAGRLAADSELDMLQIRYNAAHPGAERDIFPHLPQGPQPRRFLVAYTATSWRKLMTAPEGWTGKVPTAGDCYRFCLSNPAIPLVLTGPASTEQLRENLAGIAQGPLNEDEQQWMREIGDRVHHPGKQARSHDAASRVAPERHLESLDRVSIGEGPIDMHAWDFVVRRYDGHTLEIAGGVDETLHSHPSVLLELRGVSYVDCPTAFRHALVRLASAEERHGVERRTVVDSEAKVYAIEAETMGSVEVDTFFIVAHDAELRTLD
;
A
#
# COMPACT_ATOMS: atom_id res chain seq x y z
N MET A 1 28.47 -14.00 -14.72
CA MET A 1 27.43 -14.36 -13.74
C MET A 1 26.17 -14.72 -14.52
N THR A 2 25.41 -15.72 -14.10
CA THR A 2 24.14 -16.08 -14.73
C THR A 2 23.07 -15.06 -14.35
N ALA A 3 22.18 -14.74 -15.30
CA ALA A 3 21.04 -13.87 -15.04
C ALA A 3 20.10 -14.49 -13.98
N PHE A 4 19.25 -13.68 -13.36
CA PHE A 4 18.25 -14.20 -12.42
C PHE A 4 17.28 -15.15 -13.13
N GLU A 5 17.06 -16.32 -12.54
CA GLU A 5 16.10 -17.29 -13.03
C GLU A 5 14.68 -16.96 -12.55
N SER A 6 13.69 -17.28 -13.38
CA SER A 6 12.28 -17.17 -12.98
C SER A 6 11.99 -18.09 -11.80
N GLN A 7 11.27 -17.59 -10.80
CA GLN A 7 10.97 -18.33 -9.57
C GLN A 7 9.56 -18.90 -9.64
N HIS A 8 9.39 -20.19 -9.32
CA HIS A 8 8.06 -20.77 -9.21
C HIS A 8 7.34 -20.23 -7.97
N LEU A 9 6.10 -19.75 -8.14
CA LEU A 9 5.23 -19.30 -7.07
C LEU A 9 4.18 -20.40 -6.80
N PRO A 10 4.39 -21.28 -5.80
CA PRO A 10 3.63 -22.53 -5.68
C PRO A 10 2.13 -22.32 -5.53
N VAL A 11 1.72 -21.34 -4.72
CA VAL A 11 0.30 -21.02 -4.49
C VAL A 11 -0.41 -20.48 -5.73
N VAL A 12 0.34 -19.87 -6.66
CA VAL A 12 -0.20 -19.40 -7.95
C VAL A 12 -0.14 -20.53 -8.99
N GLY A 13 0.86 -21.41 -8.88
CA GLY A 13 1.13 -22.49 -9.83
C GLY A 13 1.87 -22.02 -11.09
N LYS A 14 2.56 -20.88 -11.04
CA LYS A 14 3.22 -20.24 -12.19
C LYS A 14 4.63 -19.82 -11.85
N ALA A 15 5.52 -19.85 -12.84
CA ALA A 15 6.84 -19.21 -12.71
C ALA A 15 6.70 -17.70 -12.92
N ALA A 16 7.33 -16.89 -12.08
CA ALA A 16 7.37 -15.45 -12.20
C ALA A 16 8.75 -14.98 -12.65
N PHE A 17 8.78 -14.13 -13.67
CA PHE A 17 9.98 -13.39 -14.03
C PHE A 17 10.42 -12.51 -12.84
N PRO A 18 11.71 -12.39 -12.51
CA PRO A 18 12.18 -11.71 -11.29
C PRO A 18 11.76 -10.24 -11.17
N LEU A 19 11.44 -9.60 -12.30
CA LEU A 19 10.98 -8.22 -12.38
C LEU A 19 9.49 -8.15 -12.75
N GLY A 20 8.63 -7.73 -11.82
CA GLY A 20 7.20 -7.55 -12.07
C GLY A 20 6.86 -6.12 -12.47
N LEU A 21 5.97 -5.94 -13.45
CA LEU A 21 5.61 -4.63 -13.99
C LEU A 21 4.51 -3.96 -13.15
N ALA A 22 4.83 -2.85 -12.48
CA ALA A 22 3.84 -1.98 -11.86
C ALA A 22 3.24 -1.02 -12.90
N CYS A 23 1.97 -1.24 -13.25
CA CYS A 23 1.34 -0.56 -14.37
C CYS A 23 0.91 0.89 -14.08
N ASN A 24 1.18 1.43 -12.89
CA ASN A 24 0.66 2.72 -12.41
C ASN A 24 1.67 3.88 -12.44
N TYR A 25 2.81 3.72 -13.12
CA TYR A 25 3.91 4.69 -13.14
C TYR A 25 4.13 5.40 -14.49
N GLY A 26 3.28 5.16 -15.48
CA GLY A 26 3.33 5.84 -16.78
C GLY A 26 3.49 4.92 -17.99
N ILE A 27 3.78 3.63 -17.76
CA ILE A 27 3.84 2.63 -18.83
C ILE A 27 2.48 2.52 -19.56
N ASP A 28 2.53 2.46 -20.88
CA ASP A 28 1.36 2.29 -21.75
C ASP A 28 1.30 0.85 -22.32
N SER A 29 0.38 0.62 -23.24
CA SER A 29 0.19 -0.69 -23.85
C SER A 29 1.38 -1.15 -24.73
N ASP A 30 2.12 -0.22 -25.35
CA ASP A 30 3.36 -0.56 -26.08
C ASP A 30 4.47 -0.97 -25.12
N GLY A 31 4.59 -0.28 -24.00
CA GLY A 31 5.48 -0.66 -22.92
C GLY A 31 5.15 -2.02 -22.32
N VAL A 32 3.86 -2.35 -22.15
CA VAL A 32 3.44 -3.70 -21.72
C VAL A 32 3.87 -4.76 -22.73
N ARG A 33 3.64 -4.54 -24.04
CA ARG A 33 4.10 -5.47 -25.10
C ARG A 33 5.60 -5.69 -25.06
N ALA A 34 6.39 -4.61 -24.94
CA ALA A 34 7.84 -4.71 -24.81
C ALA A 34 8.27 -5.50 -23.55
N ALA A 35 7.55 -5.37 -22.44
CA ALA A 35 7.79 -6.17 -21.24
C ALA A 35 7.52 -7.66 -21.49
N VAL A 36 6.40 -7.97 -22.14
CA VAL A 36 6.00 -9.34 -22.50
C VAL A 36 7.04 -10.01 -23.41
N ASP A 37 7.50 -9.28 -24.43
CA ASP A 37 8.53 -9.75 -25.37
C ASP A 37 9.85 -10.03 -24.66
N ALA A 38 10.17 -9.27 -23.61
CA ALA A 38 11.33 -9.48 -22.75
C ALA A 38 11.15 -10.60 -21.70
N GLY A 39 9.98 -11.25 -21.66
CA GLY A 39 9.69 -12.35 -20.74
C GLY A 39 9.02 -11.95 -19.43
N VAL A 40 8.77 -10.66 -19.18
CA VAL A 40 8.02 -10.21 -18.00
C VAL A 40 6.61 -10.76 -18.05
N ASN A 41 6.19 -11.41 -16.97
CA ASN A 41 4.88 -12.05 -16.91
C ASN A 41 4.06 -11.75 -15.64
N TYR A 42 4.55 -10.87 -14.76
CA TYR A 42 3.82 -10.43 -13.58
C TYR A 42 3.37 -8.97 -13.76
N PHE A 43 2.06 -8.73 -13.70
CA PHE A 43 1.47 -7.40 -13.78
C PHE A 43 0.85 -7.00 -12.44
N PHE A 44 1.33 -5.90 -11.86
CA PHE A 44 0.72 -5.29 -10.68
C PHE A 44 -0.23 -4.16 -11.10
N TRP A 45 -1.50 -4.33 -10.73
CA TRP A 45 -2.63 -3.49 -11.13
C TRP A 45 -3.34 -2.86 -9.91
N PRO A 46 -2.82 -1.74 -9.38
CA PRO A 46 -3.41 -1.08 -8.22
C PRO A 46 -4.67 -0.27 -8.50
N GLY A 47 -5.00 0.07 -9.76
CA GLY A 47 -6.24 0.77 -10.08
C GLY A 47 -6.17 1.73 -11.27
N ALA A 48 -6.91 2.84 -11.18
CA ALA A 48 -7.22 3.72 -12.33
C ALA A 48 -5.99 4.31 -13.04
N ARG A 49 -4.89 4.55 -12.31
CA ARG A 49 -3.61 5.03 -12.88
C ARG A 49 -2.99 4.08 -13.91
N CYS A 50 -3.48 2.84 -14.01
CA CYS A 50 -3.03 1.86 -14.99
C CYS A 50 -3.77 1.92 -16.32
N LYS A 51 -4.74 2.82 -16.50
CA LYS A 51 -5.56 2.92 -17.73
C LYS A 51 -4.76 2.89 -19.04
N PRO A 52 -3.60 3.58 -19.17
CA PRO A 52 -2.79 3.51 -20.40
C PRO A 52 -2.27 2.10 -20.74
N ALA A 53 -2.05 1.26 -19.72
CA ALA A 53 -1.57 -0.12 -19.86
C ALA A 53 -2.69 -1.16 -20.06
N LEU A 54 -3.97 -0.77 -19.90
CA LEU A 54 -5.11 -1.70 -19.82
C LEU A 54 -5.19 -2.65 -21.01
N GLU A 55 -5.18 -2.12 -22.22
CA GLU A 55 -5.36 -2.95 -23.42
C GLU A 55 -4.16 -3.86 -23.65
N GLY A 56 -2.93 -3.40 -23.39
CA GLY A 56 -1.74 -4.25 -23.43
C GLY A 56 -1.81 -5.42 -22.44
N VAL A 57 -2.25 -5.18 -21.20
CA VAL A 57 -2.42 -6.24 -20.20
C VAL A 57 -3.53 -7.21 -20.61
N LYS A 58 -4.68 -6.72 -21.09
CA LYS A 58 -5.78 -7.56 -21.59
C LYS A 58 -5.34 -8.45 -22.75
N GLN A 59 -4.60 -7.89 -23.70
CA GLN A 59 -4.05 -8.65 -24.83
C GLN A 59 -3.11 -9.76 -24.37
N ALA A 60 -2.21 -9.48 -23.42
CA ALA A 60 -1.32 -10.49 -22.86
C ALA A 60 -2.09 -11.62 -22.16
N LEU A 61 -3.05 -11.27 -21.29
CA LEU A 61 -3.87 -12.24 -20.55
C LEU A 61 -4.73 -13.11 -21.48
N ALA A 62 -5.27 -12.53 -22.56
CA ALA A 62 -6.07 -13.26 -23.54
C ALA A 62 -5.23 -14.18 -24.44
N ALA A 63 -3.99 -13.79 -24.74
CA ALA A 63 -3.09 -14.58 -25.58
C ALA A 63 -2.61 -15.86 -24.89
N ASP A 64 -2.29 -15.79 -23.59
CA ASP A 64 -1.81 -16.95 -22.82
C ASP A 64 -2.09 -16.78 -21.31
N ARG A 65 -3.32 -17.11 -20.90
CA ARG A 65 -3.76 -16.91 -19.50
C ARG A 65 -2.90 -17.65 -18.48
N GLU A 66 -2.35 -18.82 -18.84
CA GLU A 66 -1.56 -19.64 -17.94
C GLU A 66 -0.12 -19.14 -17.78
N ARG A 67 0.41 -18.39 -18.75
CA ARG A 67 1.73 -17.75 -18.62
C ARG A 67 1.75 -16.54 -17.71
N PHE A 68 0.68 -15.72 -17.72
CA PHE A 68 0.67 -14.42 -17.04
C PHE A 68 0.08 -14.47 -15.63
N ILE A 69 0.62 -13.62 -14.76
CA ILE A 69 0.23 -13.43 -13.37
C ILE A 69 -0.32 -12.01 -13.23
N LEU A 70 -1.62 -11.89 -12.94
CA LEU A 70 -2.25 -10.62 -12.59
C LEU A 70 -2.36 -10.50 -11.07
N ALA A 71 -1.65 -9.52 -10.52
CA ALA A 71 -1.80 -9.11 -9.13
C ALA A 71 -2.60 -7.80 -9.06
N ALA A 72 -3.78 -7.84 -8.46
CA ALA A 72 -4.68 -6.70 -8.35
C ALA A 72 -5.32 -6.67 -6.96
N GLY A 73 -6.01 -5.60 -6.60
CA GLY A 73 -6.54 -5.51 -5.24
C GLY A 73 -7.45 -4.33 -4.99
N THR A 74 -7.76 -4.15 -3.71
CA THR A 74 -8.44 -2.97 -3.15
C THR A 74 -8.10 -2.81 -1.67
N GLY A 75 -8.35 -1.61 -1.16
CA GLY A 75 -8.50 -1.35 0.27
C GLY A 75 -9.96 -1.48 0.71
N GLY A 76 -10.19 -1.54 2.01
CA GLY A 76 -11.52 -1.48 2.62
C GLY A 76 -11.65 -2.38 3.85
N PRO A 77 -12.54 -2.04 4.80
CA PRO A 77 -12.73 -2.85 5.99
C PRO A 77 -13.77 -3.97 5.84
N PHE A 78 -14.47 -4.05 4.70
CA PHE A 78 -15.63 -4.93 4.53
C PHE A 78 -15.45 -5.99 3.45
N GLY A 79 -15.80 -7.24 3.75
CA GLY A 79 -15.70 -8.37 2.81
C GLY A 79 -16.48 -8.16 1.50
N PHE A 80 -17.64 -7.49 1.53
CA PHE A 80 -18.42 -7.24 0.32
C PHE A 80 -17.68 -6.35 -0.70
N SER A 81 -16.87 -5.38 -0.22
CA SER A 81 -16.07 -4.52 -1.10
C SER A 81 -15.05 -5.33 -1.89
N TYR A 82 -14.44 -6.33 -1.26
CA TYR A 82 -13.52 -7.26 -1.93
C TYR A 82 -14.23 -8.13 -2.97
N ARG A 83 -15.42 -8.66 -2.66
CA ARG A 83 -16.22 -9.43 -3.63
C ARG A 83 -16.59 -8.60 -4.86
N SER A 84 -17.17 -7.42 -4.64
CA SER A 84 -17.54 -6.50 -5.71
C SER A 84 -16.33 -6.10 -6.57
N ARG A 85 -15.17 -5.91 -5.93
CA ARG A 85 -13.94 -5.57 -6.65
C ARG A 85 -13.43 -6.72 -7.50
N VAL A 86 -13.38 -7.95 -6.98
CA VAL A 86 -12.98 -9.13 -7.76
C VAL A 86 -13.87 -9.26 -8.99
N GLU A 87 -15.19 -9.22 -8.81
CA GLU A 87 -16.16 -9.27 -9.91
C GLU A 87 -15.95 -8.19 -10.96
N SER A 88 -15.68 -6.95 -10.52
CA SER A 88 -15.37 -5.85 -11.43
C SER A 88 -14.09 -6.08 -12.22
N LEU A 89 -13.05 -6.64 -11.60
CA LEU A 89 -11.76 -6.89 -12.24
C LEU A 89 -11.85 -8.06 -13.24
N LEU A 90 -12.54 -9.15 -12.88
CA LEU A 90 -12.81 -10.27 -13.78
C LEU A 90 -13.50 -9.78 -15.06
N ARG A 91 -14.54 -8.94 -14.93
CA ARG A 91 -15.20 -8.30 -16.08
C ARG A 91 -14.29 -7.34 -16.84
N GLN A 92 -13.52 -6.49 -16.13
CA GLN A 92 -12.63 -5.51 -16.75
C GLN A 92 -11.59 -6.19 -17.67
N PHE A 93 -11.02 -7.29 -17.21
CA PHE A 93 -9.99 -8.03 -17.92
C PHE A 93 -10.52 -9.15 -18.82
N ALA A 94 -11.82 -9.47 -18.73
CA ALA A 94 -12.44 -10.61 -19.39
C ALA A 94 -11.70 -11.93 -19.07
N ILE A 95 -11.50 -12.19 -17.78
CA ILE A 95 -10.84 -13.38 -17.24
C ILE A 95 -11.70 -14.04 -16.17
N ASP A 96 -11.49 -15.33 -15.92
CA ASP A 96 -12.27 -16.10 -14.93
C ASP A 96 -11.66 -16.11 -13.52
N TYR A 97 -10.36 -15.80 -13.40
CA TYR A 97 -9.66 -15.77 -12.13
C TYR A 97 -8.56 -14.70 -12.08
N ILE A 98 -8.25 -14.21 -10.88
CA ILE A 98 -7.11 -13.33 -10.57
C ILE A 98 -6.03 -14.16 -9.88
N ASP A 99 -4.76 -14.03 -10.29
CA ASP A 99 -3.69 -14.85 -9.72
C ASP A 99 -3.38 -14.47 -8.28
N VAL A 100 -3.28 -13.17 -8.00
CA VAL A 100 -3.05 -12.66 -6.63
C VAL A 100 -4.00 -11.51 -6.38
N PHE A 101 -4.88 -11.66 -5.38
CA PHE A 101 -5.77 -10.59 -4.97
C PHE A 101 -5.32 -9.99 -3.65
N GLN A 102 -5.03 -8.70 -3.65
CA GLN A 102 -4.35 -8.01 -2.57
C GLN A 102 -5.28 -7.13 -1.75
N MET A 103 -5.16 -7.23 -0.43
CA MET A 103 -5.59 -6.18 0.48
C MET A 103 -4.54 -5.06 0.46
N PHE A 104 -4.93 -3.87 0.06
CA PHE A 104 -4.00 -2.74 0.02
C PHE A 104 -3.80 -2.11 1.39
N TRP A 105 -2.55 -1.84 1.74
CA TRP A 105 -2.08 -1.13 2.92
C TRP A 105 -2.71 -1.67 4.20
N LEU A 106 -2.45 -2.94 4.50
CA LEU A 106 -2.96 -3.62 5.69
C LEU A 106 -2.52 -2.87 6.96
N GLY A 107 -3.51 -2.49 7.78
CA GLY A 107 -3.35 -1.65 8.95
C GLY A 107 -3.49 -0.14 8.69
N VAL A 108 -3.74 0.27 7.45
CA VAL A 108 -4.01 1.67 7.06
C VAL A 108 -5.32 1.78 6.30
N THR A 109 -5.47 1.04 5.19
CA THR A 109 -6.68 1.07 4.35
C THR A 109 -7.40 -0.27 4.29
N SER A 110 -6.75 -1.35 4.75
CA SER A 110 -7.34 -2.68 4.88
C SER A 110 -7.16 -3.23 6.28
N TRP A 111 -8.05 -4.16 6.65
CA TRP A 111 -8.01 -4.90 7.91
C TRP A 111 -8.27 -6.39 7.64
N ASP A 112 -7.48 -7.24 8.28
CA ASP A 112 -7.55 -8.71 8.26
C ASP A 112 -8.57 -9.25 9.27
N ASN A 113 -9.70 -8.54 9.42
CA ASN A 113 -10.80 -9.01 10.26
C ASN A 113 -11.47 -10.25 9.63
N ARG A 114 -12.22 -11.01 10.42
CA ARG A 114 -12.86 -12.26 9.95
C ARG A 114 -13.79 -12.03 8.76
N SER A 115 -14.59 -10.96 8.73
CA SER A 115 -15.47 -10.65 7.60
C SER A 115 -14.70 -10.52 6.27
N VAL A 116 -13.57 -9.81 6.28
CA VAL A 116 -12.71 -9.64 5.10
C VAL A 116 -12.05 -10.96 4.73
N MET A 117 -11.45 -11.64 5.72
CA MET A 117 -10.73 -12.89 5.47
C MET A 117 -11.65 -13.99 4.95
N ASP A 118 -12.81 -14.19 5.57
CA ASP A 118 -13.81 -15.19 5.13
C ASP A 118 -14.27 -14.89 3.70
N ALA A 119 -14.48 -13.61 3.35
CA ALA A 119 -14.82 -13.24 1.98
C ALA A 119 -13.73 -13.59 0.96
N LEU A 120 -12.46 -13.36 1.31
CA LEU A 120 -11.31 -13.71 0.47
C LEU A 120 -11.14 -15.22 0.35
N LEU A 121 -11.34 -15.97 1.45
CA LEU A 121 -11.30 -17.43 1.46
C LEU A 121 -12.38 -18.02 0.56
N GLU A 122 -13.62 -17.54 0.68
CA GLU A 122 -14.72 -17.98 -0.18
C GLU A 122 -14.48 -17.63 -1.66
N LEU A 123 -13.93 -16.45 -1.96
CA LEU A 123 -13.54 -16.09 -3.33
C LEU A 123 -12.48 -17.05 -3.90
N ARG A 124 -11.57 -17.53 -3.05
CA ARG A 124 -10.56 -18.53 -3.42
C ARG A 124 -11.20 -19.90 -3.64
N GLU A 125 -12.12 -20.32 -2.76
CA GLU A 125 -12.88 -21.57 -2.91
C GLU A 125 -13.73 -21.57 -4.20
N GLN A 126 -14.29 -20.42 -4.57
CA GLN A 126 -15.00 -20.23 -5.85
C GLN A 126 -14.07 -20.22 -7.08
N GLY A 127 -12.75 -20.29 -6.89
CA GLY A 127 -11.76 -20.27 -7.97
C GLY A 127 -11.53 -18.89 -8.60
N LYS A 128 -12.14 -17.83 -8.07
CA LYS A 128 -12.05 -16.46 -8.62
C LYS A 128 -10.72 -15.78 -8.30
N ILE A 129 -10.07 -16.19 -7.23
CA ILE A 129 -8.70 -15.77 -6.88
C ILE A 129 -7.86 -17.00 -6.55
N ARG A 130 -6.56 -17.01 -6.89
CA ARG A 130 -5.67 -18.13 -6.52
C ARG A 130 -4.96 -17.89 -5.19
N ALA A 131 -4.39 -16.70 -5.01
CA ALA A 131 -3.64 -16.32 -3.82
C ALA A 131 -4.21 -15.05 -3.15
N ILE A 132 -4.19 -15.03 -1.81
CA ILE A 132 -4.55 -13.86 -1.01
C ILE A 132 -3.28 -13.11 -0.62
N GLY A 133 -3.12 -11.90 -1.12
CA GLY A 133 -1.96 -11.05 -0.87
C GLY A 133 -2.26 -9.84 -0.01
N VAL A 134 -1.21 -9.17 0.47
CA VAL A 134 -1.30 -7.86 1.13
C VAL A 134 -0.20 -6.94 0.68
N THR A 135 -0.42 -5.64 0.72
CA THR A 135 0.66 -4.66 0.84
C THR A 135 0.70 -4.17 2.29
N ILE A 136 1.88 -4.09 2.90
CA ILE A 136 2.01 -3.75 4.33
C ILE A 136 3.26 -2.93 4.62
N HIS A 137 3.11 -1.89 5.43
CA HIS A 137 4.20 -0.99 5.85
C HIS A 137 4.73 -1.30 7.26
N ASP A 138 3.89 -1.84 8.16
CA ASP A 138 4.33 -2.32 9.47
C ASP A 138 5.16 -3.60 9.30
N ARG A 139 6.47 -3.41 9.37
CA ARG A 139 7.47 -4.46 9.16
C ARG A 139 7.42 -5.56 10.22
N LYS A 140 7.18 -5.22 11.49
CA LYS A 140 7.12 -6.21 12.58
C LYS A 140 5.84 -7.04 12.47
N ARG A 141 4.73 -6.40 12.09
CA ARG A 141 3.49 -7.10 11.79
C ARG A 141 3.65 -8.01 10.57
N ALA A 142 4.33 -7.56 9.52
CA ALA A 142 4.61 -8.38 8.35
C ALA A 142 5.39 -9.66 8.72
N GLY A 143 6.36 -9.58 9.64
CA GLY A 143 7.05 -10.77 10.16
C GLY A 143 6.11 -11.77 10.85
N ARG A 144 5.21 -11.29 11.71
CA ARG A 144 4.21 -12.16 12.36
C ARG A 144 3.28 -12.82 11.34
N LEU A 145 2.79 -12.05 10.37
CA LEU A 145 1.92 -12.56 9.30
C LEU A 145 2.63 -13.55 8.38
N ALA A 146 3.93 -13.34 8.10
CA ALA A 146 4.75 -14.26 7.31
C ALA A 146 4.91 -15.62 8.00
N ALA A 147 5.07 -15.63 9.33
CA ALA A 147 5.10 -16.86 10.13
C ALA A 147 3.74 -17.55 10.11
N ASP A 148 2.69 -16.83 10.51
CA ASP A 148 1.37 -17.42 10.78
C ASP A 148 0.23 -16.49 10.35
N SER A 149 -0.36 -16.79 9.18
CA SER A 149 -1.59 -16.17 8.69
C SER A 149 -2.18 -16.96 7.51
N GLU A 150 -3.41 -16.65 7.12
CA GLU A 150 -4.05 -17.21 5.93
C GLU A 150 -3.54 -16.58 4.62
N LEU A 151 -2.63 -15.61 4.72
CA LEU A 151 -2.07 -14.86 3.59
C LEU A 151 -1.01 -15.69 2.86
N ASP A 152 -1.02 -15.56 1.54
CA ASP A 152 -0.16 -16.26 0.60
C ASP A 152 0.97 -15.36 0.07
N MET A 153 0.79 -14.04 0.10
CA MET A 153 1.78 -13.09 -0.41
C MET A 153 1.86 -11.82 0.44
N LEU A 154 3.09 -11.36 0.72
CA LEU A 154 3.33 -10.06 1.35
C LEU A 154 4.17 -9.18 0.44
N GLN A 155 3.58 -8.07 -0.01
CA GLN A 155 4.29 -7.02 -0.71
C GLN A 155 4.83 -6.00 0.30
N ILE A 156 6.15 -5.89 0.37
CA ILE A 156 6.88 -5.21 1.44
C ILE A 156 7.89 -4.20 0.90
N ARG A 157 8.11 -3.13 1.67
CA ARG A 157 9.20 -2.20 1.39
C ARG A 157 10.52 -2.89 1.70
N TYR A 158 11.36 -3.02 0.69
CA TYR A 158 12.71 -3.55 0.83
C TYR A 158 13.61 -2.89 -0.21
N ASN A 159 14.70 -2.28 0.26
CA ASN A 159 15.74 -1.65 -0.54
C ASN A 159 16.94 -1.34 0.35
N ALA A 160 18.05 -0.86 -0.21
CA ALA A 160 19.27 -0.61 0.54
C ALA A 160 19.14 0.46 1.64
N ALA A 161 18.24 1.44 1.50
CA ALA A 161 17.94 2.43 2.54
C ALA A 161 16.98 1.90 3.61
N HIS A 162 16.28 0.79 3.34
CA HIS A 162 15.33 0.17 4.26
C HIS A 162 15.50 -1.35 4.30
N PRO A 163 16.67 -1.86 4.74
CA PRO A 163 16.99 -3.30 4.70
C PRO A 163 16.34 -4.11 5.84
N GLY A 164 15.58 -3.46 6.74
CA GLY A 164 15.11 -4.08 7.99
C GLY A 164 14.25 -5.35 7.84
N ALA A 165 13.78 -5.69 6.63
CA ALA A 165 13.06 -6.93 6.36
C ALA A 165 13.96 -8.17 6.60
N GLU A 166 15.28 -8.02 6.43
CA GLU A 166 16.29 -9.05 6.73
C GLU A 166 16.23 -9.53 8.19
N ARG A 167 15.87 -8.64 9.11
CA ARG A 167 15.74 -8.94 10.54
C ARG A 167 14.31 -9.28 10.93
N ASP A 168 13.37 -8.49 10.44
CA ASP A 168 12.01 -8.45 11.00
C ASP A 168 11.01 -9.30 10.19
N ILE A 169 11.37 -9.82 9.01
CA ILE A 169 10.46 -10.60 8.13
C ILE A 169 11.10 -11.91 7.66
N PHE A 170 12.27 -11.86 7.01
CA PHE A 170 12.83 -13.05 6.34
C PHE A 170 13.06 -14.24 7.29
N PRO A 171 13.50 -14.05 8.56
CA PRO A 171 13.64 -15.15 9.51
C PRO A 171 12.33 -15.86 9.87
N HIS A 172 11.18 -15.24 9.57
CA HIS A 172 9.85 -15.75 9.86
C HIS A 172 9.21 -16.45 8.66
N LEU A 173 9.85 -16.45 7.48
CA LEU A 173 9.33 -17.15 6.32
C LEU A 173 9.36 -18.67 6.56
N PRO A 174 8.31 -19.39 6.12
CA PRO A 174 8.27 -20.84 6.24
C PRO A 174 9.44 -21.45 5.48
N GLN A 175 10.15 -22.38 6.13
CA GLN A 175 11.27 -23.11 5.55
C GLN A 175 10.75 -24.35 4.82
N GLY A 176 11.30 -24.67 3.65
CA GLY A 176 10.95 -25.85 2.88
C GLY A 176 11.18 -25.68 1.38
N PRO A 177 11.12 -26.77 0.59
CA PRO A 177 11.45 -26.74 -0.83
C PRO A 177 10.45 -25.94 -1.69
N GLN A 178 9.22 -25.73 -1.20
CA GLN A 178 8.17 -24.95 -1.87
C GLN A 178 7.30 -24.22 -0.84
N PRO A 179 7.78 -23.08 -0.28
CA PRO A 179 6.99 -22.34 0.68
C PRO A 179 5.72 -21.82 -0.01
N ARG A 180 4.57 -22.07 0.63
CA ARG A 180 3.27 -21.54 0.17
C ARG A 180 3.30 -20.01 0.05
N ARG A 181 4.02 -19.34 0.97
CA ARG A 181 4.12 -17.88 1.04
C ARG A 181 5.31 -17.34 0.27
N PHE A 182 5.11 -16.22 -0.42
CA PHE A 182 6.18 -15.51 -1.10
C PHE A 182 6.14 -14.00 -0.83
N LEU A 183 7.29 -13.34 -1.01
CA LEU A 183 7.41 -11.90 -0.87
C LEU A 183 7.47 -11.21 -2.22
N VAL A 184 6.98 -9.98 -2.26
CA VAL A 184 7.17 -9.06 -3.38
C VAL A 184 7.80 -7.78 -2.85
N ALA A 185 9.02 -7.47 -3.27
CA ALA A 185 9.65 -6.22 -2.89
C ALA A 185 9.11 -5.06 -3.74
N TYR A 186 8.87 -3.91 -3.13
CA TYR A 186 8.60 -2.65 -3.84
C TYR A 186 9.40 -1.49 -3.25
N THR A 187 9.40 -0.36 -3.96
CA THR A 187 10.25 0.82 -3.68
C THR A 187 11.74 0.55 -3.74
N ALA A 188 12.20 -0.33 -4.65
CA ALA A 188 13.62 -0.69 -4.78
C ALA A 188 14.54 0.55 -4.88
N THR A 189 14.12 1.59 -5.60
CA THR A 189 14.89 2.84 -5.78
C THR A 189 14.74 3.84 -4.64
N SER A 190 13.95 3.52 -3.61
CA SER A 190 13.52 4.42 -2.54
C SER A 190 13.00 5.76 -3.09
N TRP A 191 12.09 5.71 -4.07
CA TRP A 191 11.57 6.89 -4.77
C TRP A 191 12.68 7.72 -5.41
N ARG A 192 13.63 7.05 -6.07
CA ARG A 192 14.84 7.62 -6.69
C ARG A 192 15.87 8.22 -5.72
N LYS A 193 15.63 8.20 -4.40
CA LYS A 193 16.61 8.71 -3.42
C LYS A 193 17.95 7.97 -3.47
N LEU A 194 17.93 6.65 -3.72
CA LEU A 194 19.16 5.86 -3.90
C LEU A 194 19.89 6.18 -5.21
N MET A 195 19.21 6.81 -6.16
CA MET A 195 19.76 7.19 -7.47
C MET A 195 20.24 8.65 -7.49
N THR A 196 20.33 9.27 -6.31
CA THR A 196 20.85 10.62 -6.11
C THR A 196 22.00 10.53 -5.13
N ALA A 197 23.12 11.19 -5.42
CA ALA A 197 24.24 11.23 -4.51
C ALA A 197 23.81 11.90 -3.19
N PRO A 198 23.89 11.22 -2.02
CA PRO A 198 23.71 11.88 -0.74
C PRO A 198 24.88 12.85 -0.49
N GLU A 199 24.68 13.78 0.43
CA GLU A 199 25.71 14.76 0.79
C GLU A 199 27.04 14.07 1.19
N GLY A 200 28.16 14.59 0.69
CA GLY A 200 29.49 14.04 0.93
C GLY A 200 29.76 12.66 0.30
N TRP A 201 28.92 12.17 -0.60
CA TRP A 201 29.16 10.93 -1.34
C TRP A 201 30.07 11.17 -2.55
N THR A 202 31.18 10.46 -2.61
CA THR A 202 32.15 10.50 -3.72
C THR A 202 32.17 9.22 -4.55
N GLY A 203 31.43 8.20 -4.12
CA GLY A 203 31.33 6.91 -4.82
C GLY A 203 30.37 6.94 -6.01
N LYS A 204 30.29 5.80 -6.71
CA LYS A 204 29.29 5.59 -7.77
C LYS A 204 27.87 5.74 -7.19
N VAL A 205 26.98 6.39 -7.93
CA VAL A 205 25.55 6.46 -7.61
C VAL A 205 24.82 5.26 -8.24
N PRO A 206 23.97 4.55 -7.48
CA PRO A 206 23.16 3.45 -7.97
C PRO A 206 22.25 3.82 -9.14
N THR A 207 22.19 2.91 -10.12
CA THR A 207 21.13 2.91 -11.13
C THR A 207 19.86 2.25 -10.59
N ALA A 208 18.75 2.34 -11.33
CA ALA A 208 17.55 1.57 -11.00
C ALA A 208 17.81 0.06 -11.07
N GLY A 209 18.61 -0.40 -12.05
CA GLY A 209 19.07 -1.78 -12.17
C GLY A 209 19.78 -2.27 -10.90
N ASP A 210 20.74 -1.49 -10.38
CA ASP A 210 21.45 -1.82 -9.14
C ASP A 210 20.49 -1.98 -7.95
N CYS A 211 19.48 -1.11 -7.88
CA CYS A 211 18.45 -1.17 -6.84
C CYS A 211 17.59 -2.44 -6.90
N TYR A 212 17.18 -2.87 -8.11
CA TYR A 212 16.45 -4.13 -8.27
C TYR A 212 17.33 -5.34 -8.00
N ARG A 213 18.57 -5.34 -8.50
CA ARG A 213 19.57 -6.39 -8.24
C ARG A 213 19.83 -6.54 -6.74
N PHE A 214 19.91 -5.46 -5.97
CA PHE A 214 20.04 -5.51 -4.51
C PHE A 214 18.89 -6.28 -3.86
N CYS A 215 17.65 -6.01 -4.27
CA CYS A 215 16.49 -6.71 -3.73
C CYS A 215 16.53 -8.21 -4.05
N LEU A 216 16.79 -8.54 -5.32
CA LEU A 216 16.78 -9.92 -5.85
C LEU A 216 18.00 -10.75 -5.46
N SER A 217 19.09 -10.12 -5.01
CA SER A 217 20.27 -10.84 -4.50
C SER A 217 19.98 -11.54 -3.18
N ASN A 218 18.87 -11.20 -2.50
CA ASN A 218 18.40 -11.93 -1.34
C ASN A 218 17.40 -13.01 -1.78
N PRO A 219 17.66 -14.31 -1.53
CA PRO A 219 16.79 -15.41 -1.98
C PRO A 219 15.38 -15.39 -1.36
N ALA A 220 15.16 -14.62 -0.28
CA ALA A 220 13.83 -14.41 0.27
C ALA A 220 12.90 -13.56 -0.64
N ILE A 221 13.46 -12.88 -1.64
CA ILE A 221 12.74 -12.01 -2.58
C ILE A 221 12.74 -12.66 -3.98
N PRO A 222 11.70 -13.44 -4.33
CA PRO A 222 11.60 -14.03 -5.66
C PRO A 222 11.20 -13.03 -6.75
N LEU A 223 10.61 -11.89 -6.36
CA LEU A 223 10.04 -10.90 -7.27
C LEU A 223 10.20 -9.49 -6.70
N VAL A 224 10.59 -8.54 -7.55
CA VAL A 224 10.59 -7.10 -7.24
C VAL A 224 9.77 -6.33 -8.27
N LEU A 225 8.97 -5.35 -7.82
CA LEU A 225 8.19 -4.50 -8.70
C LEU A 225 9.04 -3.39 -9.31
N THR A 226 9.02 -3.30 -10.64
CA THR A 226 9.54 -2.16 -11.41
C THR A 226 8.41 -1.21 -11.77
N GLY A 227 8.66 0.10 -11.61
CA GLY A 227 7.70 1.16 -11.98
C GLY A 227 8.27 2.09 -13.04
N PRO A 228 8.49 1.63 -14.28
CA PRO A 228 9.00 2.48 -15.34
C PRO A 228 7.92 3.48 -15.80
N ALA A 229 8.34 4.71 -16.08
CA ALA A 229 7.47 5.74 -16.65
C ALA A 229 7.43 5.70 -18.19
N SER A 230 8.28 4.90 -18.81
CA SER A 230 8.36 4.74 -20.27
C SER A 230 8.95 3.38 -20.64
N THR A 231 8.76 2.99 -21.90
CA THR A 231 9.38 1.79 -22.47
C THR A 231 10.91 1.84 -22.42
N GLU A 232 11.51 3.03 -22.50
CA GLU A 232 12.97 3.17 -22.41
C GLU A 232 13.49 2.85 -21.01
N GLN A 233 12.84 3.40 -19.98
CA GLN A 233 13.18 3.04 -18.59
C GLN A 233 12.96 1.55 -18.31
N LEU A 234 11.94 0.94 -18.94
CA LEU A 234 11.75 -0.51 -18.85
C LEU A 234 12.94 -1.27 -19.43
N ARG A 235 13.44 -0.88 -20.62
CA ARG A 235 14.63 -1.51 -21.23
C ARG A 235 15.87 -1.34 -20.37
N GLU A 236 16.10 -0.15 -19.82
CA GLU A 236 17.21 0.10 -18.88
C GLU A 236 17.12 -0.81 -17.64
N ASN A 237 15.92 -0.94 -17.06
CA ASN A 237 15.70 -1.79 -15.90
C ASN A 237 15.98 -3.28 -16.23
N LEU A 238 15.51 -3.75 -17.39
CA LEU A 238 15.75 -5.12 -17.87
C LEU A 238 17.23 -5.40 -18.14
N ALA A 239 17.95 -4.45 -18.74
CA ALA A 239 19.40 -4.53 -18.94
C ALA A 239 20.15 -4.60 -17.59
N GLY A 240 19.63 -3.92 -16.56
CA GLY A 240 20.10 -4.08 -15.18
C GLY A 240 19.92 -5.51 -14.65
N ILE A 241 18.72 -6.07 -14.80
CA ILE A 241 18.41 -7.44 -14.34
C ILE A 241 19.25 -8.50 -15.05
N ALA A 242 19.56 -8.32 -16.33
CA ALA A 242 20.37 -9.25 -17.11
C ALA A 242 21.80 -9.44 -16.57
N GLN A 243 22.31 -8.51 -15.73
CA GLN A 243 23.62 -8.60 -15.10
C GLN A 243 23.69 -9.63 -13.95
N GLY A 244 22.55 -10.15 -13.49
CA GLY A 244 22.48 -11.14 -12.41
C GLY A 244 22.64 -10.53 -11.01
N PRO A 245 22.87 -11.35 -9.98
CA PRO A 245 22.98 -10.89 -8.59
C PRO A 245 24.15 -9.92 -8.37
N LEU A 246 24.09 -9.11 -7.32
CA LEU A 246 25.21 -8.30 -6.86
C LEU A 246 26.24 -9.21 -6.18
N ASN A 247 27.52 -9.02 -6.52
CA ASN A 247 28.62 -9.62 -5.76
C ASN A 247 28.78 -8.95 -4.37
N GLU A 248 29.70 -9.46 -3.55
CA GLU A 248 29.91 -8.98 -2.19
C GLU A 248 30.28 -7.48 -2.13
N ASP A 249 31.18 -7.03 -2.99
CA ASP A 249 31.60 -5.62 -3.07
C ASP A 249 30.44 -4.71 -3.50
N GLU A 250 29.67 -5.13 -4.49
CA GLU A 250 28.48 -4.43 -4.96
C GLU A 250 27.38 -4.37 -3.87
N GLN A 251 27.20 -5.45 -3.10
CA GLN A 251 26.27 -5.46 -1.97
C GLN A 251 26.73 -4.51 -0.85
N GLN A 252 28.02 -4.52 -0.52
CA GLN A 252 28.59 -3.63 0.48
C GLN A 252 28.43 -2.16 0.05
N TRP A 253 28.76 -1.84 -1.20
CA TRP A 253 28.55 -0.51 -1.78
C TRP A 253 27.08 -0.05 -1.71
N MET A 254 26.13 -0.92 -2.07
CA MET A 254 24.70 -0.60 -1.97
C MET A 254 24.28 -0.33 -0.52
N ARG A 255 24.78 -1.12 0.44
CA ARG A 255 24.48 -0.92 1.88
C ARG A 255 25.04 0.40 2.40
N GLU A 256 26.25 0.78 2.01
CA GLU A 256 26.88 2.04 2.42
C GLU A 256 26.11 3.27 1.97
N ILE A 257 25.75 3.35 0.68
CA ILE A 257 24.93 4.47 0.20
C ILE A 257 23.52 4.41 0.78
N GLY A 258 22.97 3.21 0.96
CA GLY A 258 21.68 2.99 1.60
C GLY A 258 21.60 3.57 3.02
N ASP A 259 22.62 3.32 3.85
CA ASP A 259 22.70 3.87 5.21
C ASP A 259 22.73 5.40 5.21
N ARG A 260 23.51 6.01 4.30
CA ARG A 260 23.54 7.48 4.15
C ARG A 260 22.20 8.06 3.72
N VAL A 261 21.51 7.41 2.79
CA VAL A 261 20.16 7.83 2.36
C VAL A 261 19.13 7.67 3.48
N HIS A 262 19.27 6.65 4.33
CA HIS A 262 18.38 6.42 5.46
C HIS A 262 18.60 7.40 6.61
N HIS A 263 19.84 7.84 6.81
CA HIS A 263 20.26 8.70 7.92
C HIS A 263 21.01 9.95 7.44
N PRO A 264 20.33 10.90 6.75
CA PRO A 264 20.97 12.06 6.12
C PRO A 264 21.57 13.10 7.11
N GLY A 265 21.72 12.79 8.40
CA GLY A 265 22.18 13.74 9.42
C GLY A 265 22.96 13.16 10.62
N LYS A 266 23.36 11.89 10.63
CA LYS A 266 24.11 11.30 11.76
C LYS A 266 25.57 11.76 11.87
N GLN A 267 26.12 12.49 10.90
CA GLN A 267 27.44 13.13 11.01
C GLN A 267 27.39 14.66 11.21
N ALA A 268 26.22 15.30 11.06
CA ALA A 268 26.08 16.75 11.25
C ALA A 268 25.67 17.15 12.69
N ARG A 269 25.47 16.18 13.59
CA ARG A 269 25.08 16.43 14.99
C ARG A 269 26.21 16.13 15.96
N SER A 270 27.31 16.84 15.80
CA SER A 270 28.09 17.34 16.92
C SER A 270 28.21 18.85 16.71
N HIS A 271 27.52 19.61 17.57
CA HIS A 271 27.34 21.07 17.58
C HIS A 271 25.94 21.56 17.17
N ASP A 272 25.41 22.39 18.06
CA ASP A 272 24.14 23.13 18.04
C ASP A 272 22.81 22.36 18.15
N ALA A 273 22.50 22.04 19.40
CA ALA A 273 21.13 22.10 19.88
C ALA A 273 20.87 23.51 20.46
N ALA A 274 20.23 24.39 19.69
CA ALA A 274 19.54 25.56 20.25
C ALA A 274 18.49 26.14 19.29
N SER A 275 17.24 26.15 19.79
CA SER A 275 16.14 27.05 19.44
C SER A 275 15.46 26.91 18.06
N ARG A 276 14.17 26.57 18.11
CA ARG A 276 13.08 27.38 17.56
C ARG A 276 11.76 26.85 18.14
N VAL A 277 11.14 27.65 19.00
CA VAL A 277 9.79 27.45 19.53
C VAL A 277 8.82 28.17 18.60
N ALA A 278 7.79 27.47 18.12
CA ALA A 278 6.63 28.04 17.45
C ALA A 278 5.58 28.43 18.51
N PRO A 279 4.73 29.44 18.27
CA PRO A 279 4.02 30.15 19.32
C PRO A 279 2.92 29.30 19.95
N GLU A 280 2.90 29.28 21.29
CA GLU A 280 1.80 28.75 22.08
C GLU A 280 0.51 29.56 21.80
N ARG A 281 -0.53 28.87 21.32
CA ARG A 281 -1.91 29.29 21.56
C ARG A 281 -2.43 28.42 22.70
N HIS A 282 -2.95 29.08 23.72
CA HIS A 282 -3.65 28.45 24.84
C HIS A 282 -4.76 27.53 24.31
N LEU A 283 -4.65 26.25 24.64
CA LEU A 283 -5.74 25.28 24.53
C LEU A 283 -6.28 25.06 25.94
N GLU A 284 -7.60 25.25 26.07
CA GLU A 284 -8.36 24.92 27.28
C GLU A 284 -8.45 23.39 27.45
N SER A 285 -8.79 22.96 28.66
CA SER A 285 -8.80 21.58 29.16
C SER A 285 -9.50 20.53 28.28
N LEU A 286 -9.03 19.28 28.41
CA LEU A 286 -9.58 18.06 27.81
C LEU A 286 -11.06 17.80 28.15
N ASP A 287 -11.96 18.14 27.23
CA ASP A 287 -13.35 17.67 27.24
C ASP A 287 -13.63 16.76 26.05
N ARG A 288 -14.31 15.63 26.32
CA ARG A 288 -14.94 14.83 25.26
C ARG A 288 -16.20 15.56 24.81
N VAL A 289 -16.30 15.86 23.52
CA VAL A 289 -17.44 16.57 22.95
C VAL A 289 -18.21 15.59 22.07
N SER A 290 -19.49 15.34 22.38
CA SER A 290 -20.37 14.59 21.47
C SER A 290 -20.63 15.46 20.23
N ILE A 291 -20.54 14.86 19.04
CA ILE A 291 -20.83 15.56 17.79
C ILE A 291 -22.34 15.85 17.74
N GLY A 292 -22.71 17.10 18.02
CA GLY A 292 -24.09 17.60 18.01
C GLY A 292 -24.60 17.95 16.61
N GLU A 293 -25.69 18.73 16.55
CA GLU A 293 -26.33 19.14 15.29
C GLU A 293 -25.52 20.18 14.49
N GLY A 294 -24.52 20.83 15.10
CA GLY A 294 -23.68 21.85 14.47
C GLY A 294 -22.41 21.27 13.81
N PRO A 295 -21.86 21.96 12.80
CA PRO A 295 -20.58 21.56 12.21
C PRO A 295 -19.43 21.78 13.19
N ILE A 296 -18.47 20.85 13.19
CA ILE A 296 -17.27 20.88 14.02
C ILE A 296 -16.05 20.86 13.10
N ASP A 297 -15.31 21.96 13.11
CA ASP A 297 -14.01 22.08 12.44
C ASP A 297 -12.97 21.36 13.28
N MET A 298 -12.41 20.29 12.73
CA MET A 298 -11.35 19.56 13.38
C MET A 298 -10.03 20.30 13.10
N HIS A 299 -9.52 21.03 14.10
CA HIS A 299 -8.34 21.93 14.00
C HIS A 299 -6.99 21.28 13.58
N ALA A 300 -6.97 20.03 13.12
CA ALA A 300 -5.79 19.37 12.61
C ALA A 300 -5.73 19.41 11.07
N TRP A 301 -4.52 19.46 10.53
CA TRP A 301 -4.31 19.57 9.09
C TRP A 301 -4.52 18.23 8.38
N ASP A 302 -3.89 17.16 8.86
CA ASP A 302 -3.95 15.82 8.28
C ASP A 302 -4.75 14.87 9.19
N PHE A 303 -5.62 14.06 8.60
CA PHE A 303 -6.40 13.01 9.24
C PHE A 303 -6.15 11.66 8.62
N VAL A 304 -6.15 10.62 9.45
CA VAL A 304 -6.11 9.22 9.02
C VAL A 304 -7.10 8.38 9.80
N VAL A 305 -7.66 7.36 9.15
CA VAL A 305 -8.35 6.29 9.87
C VAL A 305 -7.31 5.47 10.63
N ARG A 306 -7.33 5.58 11.96
CA ARG A 306 -6.35 4.96 12.85
C ARG A 306 -6.72 3.53 13.22
N ARG A 307 -8.01 3.28 13.46
CA ARG A 307 -8.51 1.97 13.89
C ARG A 307 -9.93 1.77 13.39
N TYR A 308 -10.25 0.54 12.98
CA TYR A 308 -11.62 0.11 12.80
C TYR A 308 -11.73 -1.37 13.17
N ASP A 309 -12.64 -1.70 14.08
CA ASP A 309 -12.85 -3.08 14.55
C ASP A 309 -14.17 -3.70 14.05
N GLY A 310 -14.87 -3.03 13.14
CA GLY A 310 -16.19 -3.44 12.66
C GLY A 310 -17.35 -2.75 13.38
N HIS A 311 -17.13 -2.19 14.58
CA HIS A 311 -18.17 -1.47 15.34
C HIS A 311 -17.75 -0.05 15.70
N THR A 312 -16.46 0.15 15.98
CA THR A 312 -15.86 1.41 16.39
C THR A 312 -14.84 1.87 15.35
N LEU A 313 -14.99 3.10 14.84
CA LEU A 313 -14.08 3.75 13.91
C LEU A 313 -13.37 4.91 14.61
N GLU A 314 -12.05 4.92 14.56
CA GLU A 314 -11.22 6.00 15.10
C GLU A 314 -10.52 6.72 13.96
N ILE A 315 -10.76 8.03 13.85
CA ILE A 315 -10.10 8.94 12.92
C ILE A 315 -9.21 9.87 13.75
N ALA A 316 -7.92 9.91 13.43
CA ALA A 316 -6.93 10.66 14.18
C ALA A 316 -6.38 11.82 13.33
N GLY A 317 -6.35 13.02 13.92
CA GLY A 317 -5.78 14.23 13.34
C GLY A 317 -4.39 14.56 13.90
N GLY A 318 -3.50 15.09 13.07
CA GLY A 318 -2.19 15.61 13.48
C GLY A 318 -0.99 14.69 13.22
N VAL A 319 -1.12 13.72 12.31
CA VAL A 319 -0.05 12.75 12.03
C VAL A 319 0.89 13.28 10.94
N ASP A 320 2.08 13.74 11.32
CA ASP A 320 3.24 13.71 10.42
C ASP A 320 3.82 12.29 10.46
N GLU A 321 3.69 11.51 9.38
CA GLU A 321 4.18 10.13 9.28
C GLU A 321 5.68 9.99 9.58
N THR A 322 6.43 11.08 9.69
CA THR A 322 7.88 11.09 9.93
C THR A 322 8.29 11.28 11.39
N LEU A 323 7.39 11.64 12.30
CA LEU A 323 7.68 11.87 13.72
C LEU A 323 6.64 11.18 14.59
N HIS A 324 7.08 10.59 15.71
CA HIS A 324 6.25 9.96 16.74
C HIS A 324 5.35 10.97 17.47
N SER A 325 4.50 11.66 16.73
CA SER A 325 3.53 12.62 17.25
C SER A 325 2.30 11.88 17.77
N HIS A 326 1.85 12.27 18.96
CA HIS A 326 0.54 11.89 19.45
C HIS A 326 -0.50 12.66 18.61
N PRO A 327 -1.62 12.04 18.22
CA PRO A 327 -2.64 12.76 17.48
C PRO A 327 -3.17 13.88 18.37
N SER A 328 -3.34 15.08 17.80
CA SER A 328 -3.89 16.23 18.53
C SER A 328 -5.41 16.17 18.65
N VAL A 329 -6.06 15.36 17.79
CA VAL A 329 -7.51 15.17 17.78
C VAL A 329 -7.82 13.70 17.46
N LEU A 330 -8.82 13.14 18.12
CA LEU A 330 -9.37 11.82 17.87
C LEU A 330 -10.90 11.91 17.75
N LEU A 331 -11.44 11.56 16.58
CA LEU A 331 -12.86 11.35 16.36
C LEU A 331 -13.15 9.84 16.46
N GLU A 332 -13.95 9.46 17.42
CA GLU A 332 -14.37 8.08 17.66
C GLU A 332 -15.85 7.95 17.33
N LEU A 333 -16.18 7.09 16.36
CA LEU A 333 -17.56 6.76 15.99
C LEU A 333 -17.89 5.35 16.45
N ARG A 334 -19.04 5.17 17.08
CA ARG A 334 -19.49 3.90 17.67
C ARG A 334 -20.79 3.42 17.02
N GLY A 335 -20.97 2.11 16.93
CA GLY A 335 -22.11 1.56 16.21
C GLY A 335 -22.08 1.85 14.72
N VAL A 336 -20.88 1.85 14.14
CA VAL A 336 -20.64 2.18 12.73
C VAL A 336 -21.19 1.07 11.84
N SER A 337 -22.12 1.41 10.96
CA SER A 337 -22.76 0.48 10.02
C SER A 337 -22.44 0.79 8.56
N TYR A 338 -21.91 1.98 8.26
CA TYR A 338 -21.50 2.38 6.91
C TYR A 338 -20.39 3.43 6.99
N VAL A 339 -19.41 3.33 6.09
CA VAL A 339 -18.28 4.26 5.99
C VAL A 339 -17.96 4.50 4.53
N ASP A 340 -18.03 5.74 4.10
CA ASP A 340 -17.73 6.22 2.73
C ASP A 340 -16.55 7.21 2.73
N CYS A 341 -15.81 7.28 3.83
CA CYS A 341 -14.69 8.23 3.97
C CYS A 341 -13.37 7.65 3.42
N PRO A 342 -12.52 8.48 2.81
CA PRO A 342 -11.15 8.10 2.49
C PRO A 342 -10.37 7.81 3.78
N THR A 343 -9.29 7.05 3.66
CA THR A 343 -8.47 6.64 4.80
C THR A 343 -7.49 7.71 5.24
N ALA A 344 -7.24 8.70 4.38
CA ALA A 344 -6.45 9.88 4.68
C ALA A 344 -7.02 11.10 3.94
N PHE A 345 -7.13 12.22 4.64
CA PHE A 345 -7.74 13.46 4.15
C PHE A 345 -7.28 14.66 4.98
N ARG A 346 -7.63 15.88 4.53
CA ARG A 346 -7.19 17.14 5.14
C ARG A 346 -8.35 18.10 5.29
N HIS A 347 -8.22 19.06 6.21
CA HIS A 347 -9.21 20.13 6.39
C HIS A 347 -10.62 19.59 6.69
N ALA A 348 -10.72 18.69 7.67
CA ALA A 348 -11.96 17.98 7.94
C ALA A 348 -12.97 18.83 8.73
N LEU A 349 -14.13 19.04 8.12
CA LEU A 349 -15.33 19.56 8.78
C LEU A 349 -16.33 18.42 8.96
N VAL A 350 -16.72 18.13 10.19
CA VAL A 350 -17.67 17.06 10.51
C VAL A 350 -19.01 17.64 10.93
N ARG A 351 -20.10 17.14 10.35
CA ARG A 351 -21.46 17.56 10.67
C ARG A 351 -22.45 16.41 10.51
N LEU A 352 -23.69 16.61 10.94
CA LEU A 352 -24.77 15.73 10.50
C LEU A 352 -25.11 16.00 9.01
N ALA A 353 -25.42 14.93 8.29
CA ALA A 353 -25.89 15.02 6.92
C ALA A 353 -27.28 15.67 6.88
N SER A 354 -27.52 16.47 5.85
CA SER A 354 -28.84 17.01 5.54
C SER A 354 -29.83 15.88 5.18
N ALA A 355 -31.13 16.18 5.15
CA ALA A 355 -32.15 15.20 4.78
C ALA A 355 -31.93 14.63 3.36
N GLU A 356 -31.49 15.46 2.41
CA GLU A 356 -31.20 15.03 1.04
C GLU A 356 -29.98 14.10 0.98
N GLU A 357 -28.90 14.45 1.69
CA GLU A 357 -27.69 13.63 1.78
C GLU A 357 -27.98 12.29 2.48
N ARG A 358 -28.73 12.30 3.58
CA ARG A 358 -29.19 11.08 4.27
C ARG A 358 -29.98 10.18 3.32
N HIS A 359 -30.93 10.74 2.59
CA HIS A 359 -31.69 9.99 1.59
C HIS A 359 -30.76 9.44 0.48
N GLY A 360 -29.69 10.15 0.14
CA GLY A 360 -28.62 9.68 -0.73
C GLY A 360 -27.88 8.45 -0.20
N VAL A 361 -27.57 8.44 1.10
CA VAL A 361 -26.92 7.32 1.79
C VAL A 361 -27.86 6.13 1.94
N GLU A 362 -29.14 6.35 2.22
CA GLU A 362 -30.17 5.30 2.32
C GLU A 362 -30.37 4.51 1.01
N ARG A 363 -30.00 5.10 -0.15
CA ARG A 363 -29.96 4.38 -1.43
C ARG A 363 -28.76 3.43 -1.57
N ARG A 364 -27.73 3.59 -0.74
CA ARG A 364 -26.46 2.83 -0.78
C ARG A 364 -26.37 1.79 0.35
N THR A 365 -27.02 2.04 1.48
CA THR A 365 -26.98 1.19 2.68
C THR A 365 -28.28 1.30 3.49
N VAL A 366 -28.52 0.31 4.36
CA VAL A 366 -29.59 0.40 5.36
C VAL A 366 -29.13 1.32 6.51
N VAL A 367 -29.94 2.31 6.84
CA VAL A 367 -29.70 3.23 7.96
C VAL A 367 -30.74 2.96 9.04
N ASP A 368 -30.29 2.51 10.21
CA ASP A 368 -31.15 2.32 11.38
C ASP A 368 -31.80 3.65 11.80
N SER A 369 -33.02 3.61 12.35
CA SER A 369 -33.73 4.82 12.80
C SER A 369 -32.98 5.57 13.89
N GLU A 370 -32.25 4.84 14.74
CA GLU A 370 -31.42 5.39 15.82
C GLU A 370 -30.00 5.73 15.36
N ALA A 371 -29.65 5.45 14.10
CA ALA A 371 -28.35 5.80 13.55
C ALA A 371 -28.35 7.21 12.94
N LYS A 372 -27.22 7.89 13.14
CA LYS A 372 -26.93 9.20 12.57
C LYS A 372 -26.08 9.03 11.32
N VAL A 373 -26.27 9.94 10.36
CA VAL A 373 -25.41 10.05 9.18
C VAL A 373 -24.52 11.26 9.38
N TYR A 374 -23.23 11.04 9.55
CA TYR A 374 -22.21 12.06 9.65
C TYR A 374 -21.66 12.36 8.26
N ALA A 375 -21.74 13.61 7.84
CA ALA A 375 -21.06 14.12 6.65
C ALA A 375 -19.72 14.71 7.09
N ILE A 376 -18.66 14.31 6.39
CA ILE A 376 -17.32 14.87 6.58
C ILE A 376 -16.92 15.51 5.26
N GLU A 377 -16.77 16.83 5.29
CA GLU A 377 -16.26 17.61 4.18
C GLU A 377 -14.75 17.74 4.36
N ALA A 378 -13.97 17.28 3.38
CA ALA A 378 -12.52 17.40 3.44
C ALA A 378 -11.86 17.20 2.07
N GLU A 379 -10.60 17.59 1.99
CA GLU A 379 -9.75 17.38 0.82
C GLU A 379 -9.10 15.99 0.86
N THR A 380 -9.17 15.25 -0.25
CA THR A 380 -8.50 13.95 -0.36
C THR A 380 -7.00 14.12 -0.60
N MET A 381 -6.19 13.14 -0.15
CA MET A 381 -4.75 13.14 -0.39
C MET A 381 -4.44 12.97 -1.89
N GLY A 382 -4.34 14.08 -2.61
CA GLY A 382 -4.09 14.13 -4.07
C GLY A 382 -5.01 15.07 -4.85
N SER A 383 -5.98 15.71 -4.20
CA SER A 383 -6.82 16.77 -4.76
C SER A 383 -6.83 17.98 -3.82
N VAL A 384 -7.07 19.17 -4.37
CA VAL A 384 -7.40 20.38 -3.60
C VAL A 384 -8.91 20.68 -3.59
N GLU A 385 -9.69 19.82 -4.24
CA GLU A 385 -11.16 19.90 -4.21
C GLU A 385 -11.67 19.25 -2.92
N VAL A 386 -12.64 19.93 -2.29
CA VAL A 386 -13.33 19.44 -1.11
C VAL A 386 -14.42 18.46 -1.56
N ASP A 387 -14.34 17.23 -1.07
CA ASP A 387 -15.35 16.20 -1.25
C ASP A 387 -16.14 16.02 0.05
N THR A 388 -17.37 15.52 -0.06
CA THR A 388 -18.19 15.12 1.09
C THR A 388 -18.33 13.62 1.15
N PHE A 389 -17.96 13.04 2.28
CA PHE A 389 -18.07 11.62 2.56
C PHE A 389 -18.96 11.36 3.77
N PHE A 390 -19.58 10.18 3.81
CA PHE A 390 -20.62 9.86 4.78
C PHE A 390 -20.27 8.67 5.65
N ILE A 391 -20.55 8.76 6.95
CA ILE A 391 -20.40 7.68 7.91
C ILE A 391 -21.74 7.50 8.63
N VAL A 392 -22.26 6.29 8.68
CA VAL A 392 -23.43 5.96 9.50
C VAL A 392 -22.94 5.34 10.79
N ALA A 393 -23.27 5.96 11.92
CA ALA A 393 -22.91 5.50 13.25
C ALA A 393 -23.99 5.91 14.26
N HIS A 394 -24.10 5.18 15.37
CA HIS A 394 -25.03 5.53 16.44
C HIS A 394 -24.55 6.73 17.25
N ASP A 395 -23.24 6.82 17.46
CA ASP A 395 -22.64 7.88 18.27
C ASP A 395 -21.29 8.31 17.69
N ALA A 396 -20.92 9.56 17.95
CA ALA A 396 -19.61 10.10 17.61
C ALA A 396 -19.13 11.08 18.69
N GLU A 397 -17.91 10.87 19.15
CA GLU A 397 -17.25 11.70 20.15
C GLU A 397 -15.93 12.24 19.58
N LEU A 398 -15.72 13.54 19.76
CA LEU A 398 -14.44 14.19 19.52
C LEU A 398 -13.67 14.28 20.84
N ARG A 399 -12.39 13.92 20.78
CA ARG A 399 -11.44 14.11 21.86
C ARG A 399 -10.22 14.85 21.34
N THR A 400 -10.01 16.07 21.80
CA THR A 400 -8.71 16.74 21.67
C THR A 400 -7.75 16.05 22.62
N LEU A 401 -6.51 15.85 22.20
CA LEU A 401 -5.47 15.17 22.97
C LEU A 401 -4.30 16.14 23.10
N ASP A 402 -3.87 16.37 24.34
CA ASP A 402 -2.77 17.27 24.70
C ASP A 402 -1.43 16.86 24.07
#